data_AF-A0A954GT02-F1
#
_entry.id   AF-A0A954GT02-F1
#
_cell.length_a   1.000
_cell.length_b   1.000
_cell.length_c   1.000
_cell.angle_alpha   90.00
_cell.angle_beta   90.00
_cell.angle_gamma   90.00
#
_symmetry.space_group_name_H-M   'P 1'
#
loop_
_entity.id
_entity.type
_entity.pdbx_description
1 polymer ?
#
loop_
_entity_poly.entity_id
_entity_poly.type
_entity_poly.pdbx_seq_one_letter_code
_entity_poly.pdbx_strand_id
1 'polypeptide(L)'
;KNGKAKKAAPGPKQLDPSRKLAFGLGAVKGVGEAAMQAIVTEREENGPYKSIFDLAERVDPKHLTKGVLEILVKSGALDSLGPNRAQHVSVIDRAVSGAASRHRDKARGQLSLFDMGGGAAAADDSSGETDAGIPPAEDWTHSQKLTAEKEVLGFYLTSHPLTEFSDQIEAYAQTSIKSLREMEDGTDVTIAGMIGAIKKAQTKNPSRNGNSRYVNFDLEDPSGVVRCIMWPDDFATHGEKIVPEEIVIIKGRVDARSREPNIIVNRLYTLEQAEKEFTKQIFVKFVAGFHTEEDMRNVRDVLSRFPGNSTVTVVVETNRPEHLNGNGDEENGNGRVQGLLSCNYKVSANTELKQELRTILGEAGFRFQGSVNG
;
A
#
# COMPACT_ATOMS: atom_id res chain seq x y z
N LYS A 1 36.14 -30.30 29.54
CA LYS A 1 36.09 -28.85 29.24
C LYS A 1 36.50 -28.67 27.77
N ASN A 2 35.57 -28.43 26.86
CA ASN A 2 35.85 -27.92 25.52
C ASN A 2 34.58 -27.24 24.98
N GLY A 3 34.41 -25.98 25.36
CA GLY A 3 33.33 -25.13 24.87
C GLY A 3 33.71 -24.55 23.50
N LYS A 4 33.12 -25.07 22.44
CA LYS A 4 33.14 -24.40 21.13
C LYS A 4 32.11 -23.28 21.16
N ALA A 5 32.57 -22.03 21.15
CA ALA A 5 31.73 -20.85 21.01
C ALA A 5 31.00 -20.89 19.66
N LYS A 6 29.66 -20.89 19.69
CA LYS A 6 28.83 -20.67 18.50
C LYS A 6 29.05 -19.23 18.03
N LYS A 7 29.58 -19.07 16.82
CA LYS A 7 29.71 -17.78 16.15
C LYS A 7 28.29 -17.27 15.86
N ALA A 8 27.90 -16.16 16.46
CA ALA A 8 26.60 -15.52 16.22
C ALA A 8 26.44 -15.20 14.73
N ALA A 9 25.25 -15.44 14.18
CA ALA A 9 24.90 -15.05 12.84
C ALA A 9 25.03 -13.51 12.70
N PRO A 10 25.55 -13.00 11.57
CA PRO A 10 25.63 -11.56 11.37
C PRO A 10 24.21 -10.99 11.40
N GLY A 11 23.97 -10.00 12.26
CA GLY A 11 22.71 -9.27 12.30
C GLY A 11 22.39 -8.63 10.94
N PRO A 12 21.13 -8.22 10.70
CA PRO A 12 20.72 -7.63 9.44
C PRO A 12 21.64 -6.45 9.11
N LYS A 13 22.37 -6.56 8.00
CA LYS A 13 23.23 -5.49 7.51
C LYS A 13 22.33 -4.29 7.23
N GLN A 14 22.57 -3.19 7.94
CA GLN A 14 21.93 -1.91 7.68
C GLN A 14 22.23 -1.54 6.21
N LEU A 15 21.19 -1.55 5.38
CA LEU A 15 21.29 -1.26 3.96
C LEU A 15 21.66 0.22 3.81
N ASP A 16 22.72 0.48 3.07
CA ASP A 16 23.16 1.84 2.73
C ASP A 16 22.05 2.56 1.95
N PRO A 17 21.50 3.69 2.45
CA PRO A 17 20.42 4.42 1.79
C PRO A 17 20.82 5.00 0.42
N SER A 18 22.11 4.99 0.06
CA SER A 18 22.59 5.37 -1.27
C SER A 18 22.54 4.22 -2.31
N ARG A 19 22.32 2.97 -1.87
CA ARG A 19 22.20 1.81 -2.77
C ARG A 19 20.78 1.68 -3.28
N LYS A 20 20.50 2.36 -4.40
CA LYS A 20 19.27 2.17 -5.17
C LYS A 20 19.42 0.95 -6.08
N LEU A 21 18.46 0.03 -6.02
CA LEU A 21 18.28 -1.01 -7.03
C LEU A 21 17.35 -0.45 -8.11
N ALA A 22 17.85 -0.31 -9.34
CA ALA A 22 17.04 0.12 -10.47
C ALA A 22 16.36 -1.08 -11.13
N PHE A 23 15.09 -0.93 -11.47
CA PHE A 23 14.36 -1.94 -12.22
C PHE A 23 14.70 -1.80 -13.71
N GLY A 24 15.08 -2.91 -14.36
CA GLY A 24 15.44 -2.90 -15.77
C GLY A 24 14.20 -2.83 -16.67
N LEU A 25 14.29 -2.10 -17.79
CA LEU A 25 13.21 -2.05 -18.80
C LEU A 25 12.81 -3.46 -19.28
N GLY A 26 13.76 -4.41 -19.28
CA GLY A 26 13.59 -5.83 -19.62
C GLY A 26 12.48 -6.56 -18.87
N ALA A 27 12.14 -6.08 -17.68
CA ALA A 27 11.14 -6.73 -16.83
C ALA A 27 9.75 -6.05 -16.90
N VAL A 28 9.60 -5.01 -17.72
CA VAL A 28 8.30 -4.36 -17.98
C VAL A 28 7.55 -5.16 -19.06
N LYS A 29 6.37 -5.69 -18.71
CA LYS A 29 5.57 -6.51 -19.63
C LYS A 29 5.05 -5.64 -20.77
N GLY A 30 5.18 -6.17 -21.99
CA GLY A 30 4.69 -5.51 -23.20
C GLY A 30 5.66 -4.50 -23.83
N VAL A 31 6.83 -4.25 -23.22
CA VAL A 31 7.93 -3.55 -23.90
C VAL A 31 8.79 -4.60 -24.61
N GLY A 32 8.71 -4.64 -25.95
CA GLY A 32 9.50 -5.58 -26.75
C GLY A 32 11.00 -5.29 -26.70
N GLU A 33 11.83 -6.33 -26.85
CA GLU A 33 13.30 -6.21 -26.82
C GLU A 33 13.85 -5.14 -27.76
N ALA A 34 13.32 -5.10 -29.00
CA ALA A 34 13.70 -4.08 -29.97
C ALA A 34 13.39 -2.64 -29.50
N ALA A 35 12.26 -2.44 -28.80
CA ALA A 35 11.91 -1.13 -28.27
C ALA A 35 12.85 -0.71 -27.14
N MET A 36 13.18 -1.64 -26.24
CA MET A 36 14.13 -1.37 -25.16
C MET A 36 15.51 -1.03 -25.68
N GLN A 37 16.02 -1.82 -26.63
CA GLN A 37 17.33 -1.59 -27.22
C GLN A 37 17.37 -0.24 -27.94
N ALA A 38 16.33 0.11 -28.70
CA ALA A 38 16.25 1.41 -29.37
C ALA A 38 16.29 2.58 -28.37
N ILE A 39 15.54 2.49 -27.26
CA ILE A 39 15.54 3.53 -26.22
C ILE A 39 16.91 3.66 -25.55
N VAL A 40 17.58 2.53 -25.27
CA VAL A 40 18.90 2.53 -24.60
C VAL A 40 19.98 3.07 -25.53
N THR A 41 20.07 2.54 -26.76
CA THR A 41 21.06 2.96 -27.76
C THR A 41 20.93 4.46 -28.08
N GLU A 42 19.72 4.95 -28.34
CA GLU A 42 19.47 6.37 -28.61
C GLU A 42 19.88 7.27 -27.42
N ARG A 43 19.70 6.79 -26.18
CA ARG A 43 20.12 7.52 -24.98
C ARG A 43 21.65 7.50 -24.79
N GLU A 44 22.30 6.41 -25.15
CA GLU A 44 23.76 6.29 -25.07
C GLU A 44 24.46 7.17 -26.12
N GLU A 45 23.89 7.26 -27.32
CA GLU A 45 24.45 8.07 -28.42
C GLU A 45 24.18 9.57 -28.26
N ASN A 46 22.96 9.95 -27.86
CA ASN A 46 22.51 11.35 -27.88
C ASN A 46 22.21 11.92 -26.48
N GLY A 47 22.52 11.18 -25.41
CA GLY A 47 22.38 11.63 -24.02
C GLY A 47 20.97 11.44 -23.42
N PRO A 48 20.75 11.89 -22.17
CA PRO A 48 19.48 11.69 -21.45
C PRO A 48 18.30 12.37 -22.14
N TYR A 49 17.11 11.81 -21.98
CA TYR A 49 15.87 12.40 -22.47
C TYR A 49 15.45 13.58 -21.58
N LYS A 50 14.93 14.63 -22.20
CA LYS A 50 14.48 15.85 -21.50
C LYS A 50 13.00 15.85 -21.18
N SER A 51 12.18 15.22 -22.01
CA SER A 51 10.73 15.16 -21.87
C SER A 51 10.14 13.96 -22.60
N ILE A 52 8.85 13.69 -22.39
CA ILE A 52 8.12 12.66 -23.17
C ILE A 52 8.10 12.98 -24.67
N PHE A 53 8.10 14.27 -25.06
CA PHE A 53 8.16 14.69 -26.46
C PHE A 53 9.54 14.45 -27.08
N ASP A 54 10.60 14.75 -26.32
CA ASP A 54 11.99 14.49 -26.73
C ASP A 54 12.24 12.98 -26.93
N LEU A 55 11.77 12.16 -25.99
CA LEU A 55 11.79 10.70 -26.13
C LEU A 55 11.04 10.22 -27.38
N ALA A 56 9.80 10.70 -27.57
CA ALA A 56 8.96 10.32 -28.71
C ALA A 56 9.59 10.70 -30.06
N GLU A 57 10.26 11.85 -30.13
CA GLU A 57 10.89 12.35 -31.35
C GLU A 57 12.19 11.64 -31.71
N ARG A 58 13.02 11.33 -30.71
CA ARG A 58 14.33 10.73 -30.90
C ARG A 58 14.26 9.25 -31.26
N VAL A 59 13.36 8.49 -30.64
CA VAL A 59 13.23 7.04 -30.89
C VAL A 59 12.34 6.79 -32.10
N ASP A 60 12.72 5.82 -32.96
CA ASP A 60 11.92 5.46 -34.15
C ASP A 60 10.47 5.09 -33.74
N PRO A 61 9.44 5.71 -34.36
CA PRO A 61 8.03 5.42 -34.09
C PRO A 61 7.62 3.95 -34.25
N LYS A 62 8.37 3.14 -35.01
CA LYS A 62 8.18 1.68 -35.11
C LYS A 62 8.44 0.96 -33.78
N HIS A 63 9.37 1.49 -32.99
CA HIS A 63 9.79 0.93 -31.72
C HIS A 63 9.05 1.57 -30.54
N LEU A 64 8.76 2.86 -30.63
CA LEU A 64 8.07 3.62 -29.58
C LEU A 64 6.62 3.94 -29.97
N THR A 65 5.78 2.89 -29.96
CA THR A 65 4.34 3.04 -30.24
C THR A 65 3.60 3.66 -29.05
N LYS A 66 2.35 4.10 -29.28
CA LYS A 66 1.45 4.58 -28.21
C LYS A 66 1.37 3.59 -27.04
N GLY A 67 1.18 2.30 -27.31
CA GLY A 67 1.08 1.29 -26.26
C GLY A 67 2.38 1.14 -25.46
N VAL A 68 3.54 1.26 -26.10
CA VAL A 68 4.83 1.23 -25.38
C VAL A 68 4.98 2.45 -24.48
N LEU A 69 4.62 3.64 -24.95
CA LEU A 69 4.63 4.85 -24.10
C LEU A 69 3.67 4.75 -22.91
N GLU A 70 2.45 4.24 -23.11
CA GLU A 70 1.50 4.00 -22.01
C GLU A 70 2.08 3.06 -20.95
N ILE A 71 2.73 1.97 -21.38
CA ILE A 71 3.39 1.02 -20.49
C ILE A 71 4.56 1.67 -19.72
N LEU A 72 5.38 2.49 -20.39
CA LEU A 72 6.49 3.20 -19.76
C LEU A 72 6.02 4.24 -18.74
N VAL A 73 4.90 4.93 -19.01
CA VAL A 73 4.28 5.85 -18.04
C VAL A 73 3.73 5.07 -16.84
N LYS A 74 2.93 4.01 -17.08
CA LYS A 74 2.33 3.18 -16.02
C LYS A 74 3.36 2.53 -15.10
N SER A 75 4.51 2.13 -15.65
CA SER A 75 5.62 1.50 -14.90
C SER A 75 6.47 2.50 -14.10
N GLY A 76 6.27 3.81 -14.28
CA GLY A 76 7.08 4.85 -13.66
C GLY A 76 8.43 5.11 -14.33
N ALA A 77 8.69 4.49 -15.48
CA ALA A 77 9.94 4.68 -16.21
C ALA A 77 10.13 6.15 -16.68
N LEU A 78 9.03 6.91 -16.83
CA LEU A 78 9.05 8.31 -17.26
C LEU A 78 8.78 9.31 -16.12
N ASP A 79 8.78 8.87 -14.86
CA ASP A 79 8.48 9.73 -13.71
C ASP A 79 9.48 10.90 -13.56
N SER A 80 10.68 10.78 -14.13
CA SER A 80 11.68 11.86 -14.16
C SER A 80 11.57 12.82 -15.35
N LEU A 81 10.67 12.56 -16.32
CA LEU A 81 10.54 13.33 -17.56
C LEU A 81 9.36 14.32 -17.57
N GLY A 82 8.71 14.52 -16.42
CA GLY A 82 7.59 15.43 -16.26
C GLY A 82 7.05 15.41 -14.83
N PRO A 83 6.06 16.24 -14.52
CA PRO A 83 5.61 16.46 -13.15
C PRO A 83 4.82 15.28 -12.57
N ASN A 84 3.96 14.62 -13.37
CA ASN A 84 3.21 13.45 -12.91
C ASN A 84 2.73 12.51 -14.03
N ARG A 85 2.31 11.28 -13.66
CA ARG A 85 1.89 10.24 -14.61
C ARG A 85 0.58 10.56 -15.33
N ALA A 86 -0.38 11.20 -14.66
CA ALA A 86 -1.66 11.59 -15.27
C ALA A 86 -1.45 12.58 -16.42
N GLN A 87 -0.57 13.55 -16.19
CA GLN A 87 -0.16 14.54 -17.17
C GLN A 87 0.56 13.89 -18.36
N HIS A 88 1.48 12.95 -18.12
CA HIS A 88 2.09 12.17 -19.20
C HIS A 88 1.06 11.43 -20.05
N VAL A 89 0.11 10.73 -19.43
CA VAL A 89 -0.96 10.01 -20.15
C VAL A 89 -1.77 10.95 -21.04
N SER A 90 -2.08 12.16 -20.54
CA SER A 90 -2.88 13.15 -21.30
C SER A 90 -2.22 13.60 -22.61
N VAL A 91 -0.89 13.46 -22.73
CA VAL A 91 -0.13 13.94 -23.89
C VAL A 91 0.44 12.84 -24.78
N ILE A 92 0.26 11.56 -24.45
CA ILE A 92 0.81 10.44 -25.24
C ILE A 92 0.40 10.54 -26.71
N ASP A 93 -0.90 10.76 -26.98
CA ASP A 93 -1.41 10.88 -28.34
C ASP A 93 -0.75 12.02 -29.12
N ARG A 94 -0.53 13.15 -28.44
CA ARG A 94 0.13 14.32 -29.04
C ARG A 94 1.62 14.06 -29.27
N ALA A 95 2.28 13.36 -28.35
CA ALA A 95 3.69 13.00 -28.48
C ALA A 95 3.93 12.06 -29.67
N VAL A 96 3.14 10.98 -29.77
CA VAL A 96 3.24 10.00 -30.87
C VAL A 96 2.90 10.63 -32.22
N SER A 97 1.81 11.39 -32.30
CA SER A 97 1.40 12.02 -33.56
C SER A 97 2.40 13.09 -34.02
N GLY A 98 2.92 13.90 -33.11
CA GLY A 98 3.95 14.90 -33.38
C GLY A 98 5.25 14.27 -33.89
N ALA A 99 5.74 13.24 -33.20
CA ALA A 99 6.93 12.49 -33.61
C ALA A 99 6.75 11.84 -34.98
N ALA A 100 5.62 11.16 -35.22
CA ALA A 100 5.32 10.55 -36.52
C ALA A 100 5.26 11.59 -37.65
N SER A 101 4.77 12.80 -37.39
CA SER A 101 4.82 13.88 -38.39
C SER A 101 6.25 14.29 -38.69
N ARG A 102 7.07 14.58 -37.66
CA ARG A 102 8.45 15.03 -37.84
C ARG A 102 9.33 14.00 -38.51
N HIS A 103 9.16 12.71 -38.19
CA HIS A 103 9.83 11.61 -38.90
C HIS A 103 9.43 11.53 -40.38
N ARG A 104 8.15 11.74 -40.71
CA ARG A 104 7.70 11.78 -42.11
C ARG A 104 8.27 12.98 -42.86
N ASP A 105 8.33 14.15 -42.24
CA ASP A 105 8.87 15.37 -42.86
C ASP A 105 10.38 15.23 -43.11
N LYS A 106 11.13 14.71 -42.13
CA LYS A 106 12.55 14.38 -42.25
C LYS A 106 12.82 13.34 -43.35
N ALA A 107 12.01 12.28 -43.44
CA ALA A 107 12.12 11.25 -44.47
C ALA A 107 11.83 11.78 -45.89
N ARG A 108 11.00 12.83 -46.01
CA ARG A 108 10.69 13.51 -47.28
C ARG A 108 11.76 14.52 -47.69
N GLY A 109 12.84 14.66 -46.91
CA GLY A 109 13.90 15.66 -47.16
C GLY A 109 13.43 17.09 -46.89
N GLN A 110 12.30 17.27 -46.22
CA GLN A 110 11.83 18.57 -45.78
C GLN A 110 12.54 18.90 -44.47
N LEU A 111 13.78 19.39 -44.58
CA LEU A 111 14.40 20.15 -43.50
C LEU A 111 13.46 21.30 -43.16
N SER A 112 13.07 21.41 -41.89
CA SER A 112 12.23 22.51 -41.44
C SER A 112 12.87 23.82 -41.91
N LEU A 113 12.11 24.68 -42.60
CA LEU A 113 12.57 26.00 -43.05
C LEU A 113 13.07 26.88 -41.88
N PHE A 114 12.88 26.46 -40.63
CA PHE A 114 13.46 27.05 -39.44
C PHE A 114 14.92 26.66 -39.17
N ASP A 115 15.42 25.54 -39.69
CA ASP A 115 16.81 25.09 -39.49
C ASP A 115 17.79 25.73 -40.49
N MET A 116 17.28 26.26 -41.62
CA MET A 116 18.08 26.98 -42.62
C MET A 116 18.13 28.51 -42.40
N GLY A 117 17.44 29.04 -41.41
CA GLY A 117 17.32 30.48 -41.14
C GLY A 117 18.11 30.92 -39.92
N GLY A 118 19.45 30.93 -40.01
CA GLY A 118 20.31 31.55 -39.01
C GLY A 118 20.00 33.05 -38.89
N GLY A 119 19.25 33.42 -37.86
CA GLY A 119 18.93 34.81 -37.52
C GLY A 119 18.92 34.97 -36.00
N ALA A 120 19.94 35.67 -35.50
CA ALA A 120 20.19 35.89 -34.08
C ALA A 120 18.97 36.45 -33.33
N ALA A 121 18.59 35.75 -32.26
CA ALA A 121 17.99 36.36 -31.08
C ALA A 121 18.74 35.79 -29.86
N ALA A 122 19.52 36.65 -29.22
CA ALA A 122 20.17 36.38 -27.95
C ALA A 122 19.15 36.52 -26.80
N ALA A 123 19.47 35.84 -25.68
CA ALA A 123 18.74 35.74 -24.40
C ALA A 123 17.49 34.84 -24.48
N ASP A 124 17.39 33.75 -23.72
CA ASP A 124 17.49 33.77 -22.25
C ASP A 124 18.08 32.47 -21.68
N ASP A 125 18.92 32.63 -20.66
CA ASP A 125 19.39 31.57 -19.77
C ASP A 125 18.29 31.33 -18.73
N SER A 126 17.35 30.44 -19.04
CA SER A 126 16.33 30.03 -18.08
C SER A 126 16.14 28.51 -18.10
N SER A 127 16.60 27.88 -17.03
CA SER A 127 16.19 26.57 -16.55
C SER A 127 14.69 26.29 -16.78
N GLY A 128 14.36 25.22 -17.52
CA GLY A 128 13.07 24.53 -17.39
C GLY A 128 12.13 24.48 -18.61
N GLU A 129 12.57 23.97 -19.77
CA GLU A 129 11.65 23.64 -20.89
C GLU A 129 10.85 22.33 -20.69
N THR A 130 10.89 21.71 -19.51
CA THR A 130 10.24 20.40 -19.29
C THR A 130 8.73 20.44 -19.15
N ASP A 131 8.11 21.63 -19.02
CA ASP A 131 6.68 21.76 -18.62
C ASP A 131 5.79 22.53 -19.62
N ALA A 132 6.37 23.32 -20.54
CA ALA A 132 5.63 24.29 -21.36
C ALA A 132 4.56 23.69 -22.30
N GLY A 133 4.53 22.37 -22.48
CA GLY A 133 3.56 21.69 -23.33
C GLY A 133 2.50 20.89 -22.58
N ILE A 134 2.70 20.49 -21.33
CA ILE A 134 1.89 19.45 -20.70
C ILE A 134 0.70 20.11 -19.96
N PRO A 135 -0.56 19.79 -20.28
CA PRO A 135 -1.70 20.36 -19.58
C PRO A 135 -1.68 19.96 -18.10
N PRO A 136 -2.04 20.88 -17.17
CA PRO A 136 -2.14 20.52 -15.77
C PRO A 136 -3.22 19.46 -15.56
N ALA A 137 -2.87 18.43 -14.82
CA ALA A 137 -3.78 17.39 -14.35
C ALA A 137 -3.41 16.98 -12.92
N GLU A 138 -4.43 16.61 -12.14
CA GLU A 138 -4.26 16.02 -10.82
C GLU A 138 -3.49 14.69 -10.95
N ASP A 139 -2.53 14.48 -10.07
CA ASP A 139 -1.73 13.24 -10.08
C ASP A 139 -2.62 12.04 -9.71
N TRP A 140 -2.17 10.85 -10.10
CA TRP A 140 -2.79 9.61 -9.68
C TRP A 140 -2.75 9.45 -8.17
N THR A 141 -3.88 8.97 -7.63
CA THR A 141 -3.92 8.50 -6.25
C THR A 141 -2.95 7.33 -6.07
N HIS A 142 -2.58 7.05 -4.82
CA HIS A 142 -1.68 5.94 -4.51
C HIS A 142 -2.21 4.61 -5.09
N SER A 143 -3.49 4.33 -4.88
CA SER A 143 -4.18 3.16 -5.43
C SER A 143 -4.09 3.09 -6.97
N GLN A 144 -4.32 4.20 -7.67
CA GLN A 144 -4.21 4.24 -9.13
C GLN A 144 -2.78 3.92 -9.63
N LYS A 145 -1.74 4.40 -8.93
CA LYS A 145 -0.34 4.07 -9.25
C LYS A 145 -0.06 2.57 -9.05
N LEU A 146 -0.54 2.00 -7.96
CA LEU A 146 -0.36 0.57 -7.66
C LEU A 146 -1.08 -0.32 -8.67
N THR A 147 -2.31 0.02 -9.07
CA THR A 147 -3.04 -0.69 -10.13
C THR A 147 -2.27 -0.64 -11.46
N ALA A 148 -1.77 0.53 -11.84
CA ALA A 148 -0.98 0.70 -13.06
C ALA A 148 0.33 -0.12 -13.02
N GLU A 149 1.05 -0.12 -11.90
CA GLU A 149 2.25 -0.94 -11.69
C GLU A 149 1.94 -2.43 -11.80
N LYS A 150 0.87 -2.90 -11.15
CA LYS A 150 0.47 -4.31 -11.20
C LYS A 150 0.14 -4.75 -12.63
N GLU A 151 -0.54 -3.90 -13.40
CA GLU A 151 -0.90 -4.16 -14.78
C GLU A 151 0.35 -4.39 -15.65
N VAL A 152 1.35 -3.51 -15.57
CA VAL A 152 2.49 -3.52 -16.51
C VAL A 152 3.74 -4.22 -15.98
N LEU A 153 3.92 -4.32 -14.68
CA LEU A 153 5.04 -5.03 -14.04
C LEU A 153 4.62 -6.43 -13.58
N GLY A 154 3.34 -6.62 -13.23
CA GLY A 154 2.83 -7.86 -12.62
C GLY A 154 2.98 -7.93 -11.11
N PHE A 155 3.59 -6.92 -10.48
CA PHE A 155 3.77 -6.78 -9.04
C PHE A 155 3.81 -5.30 -8.66
N TYR A 156 3.69 -5.00 -7.38
CA TYR A 156 3.74 -3.64 -6.85
C TYR A 156 5.20 -3.25 -6.58
N LEU A 157 5.72 -2.25 -7.29
CA LEU A 157 7.13 -1.84 -7.17
C LEU A 157 7.31 -0.79 -6.07
N THR A 158 6.37 0.16 -5.97
CA THR A 158 6.46 1.28 -5.03
C THR A 158 6.11 0.87 -3.60
N SER A 159 4.98 0.19 -3.41
CA SER A 159 4.51 -0.27 -2.08
C SER A 159 3.43 -1.35 -2.24
N HIS A 160 3.31 -2.25 -1.27
CA HIS A 160 2.21 -3.20 -1.26
C HIS A 160 0.92 -2.47 -0.82
N PRO A 161 -0.27 -2.76 -1.37
CA PRO A 161 -1.52 -2.18 -0.88
C PRO A 161 -1.83 -2.46 0.60
N LEU A 162 -1.13 -3.43 1.21
CA LEU A 162 -1.24 -3.73 2.64
C LEU A 162 -0.64 -2.61 3.49
N THR A 163 0.28 -1.82 2.94
CA THR A 163 0.99 -0.76 3.65
C THR A 163 0.04 0.33 4.14
N GLU A 164 -1.05 0.63 3.43
CA GLU A 164 -2.08 1.60 3.87
C GLU A 164 -2.82 1.13 5.14
N PHE A 165 -2.80 -0.17 5.41
CA PHE A 165 -3.50 -0.80 6.53
C PHE A 165 -2.55 -1.41 7.56
N SER A 166 -1.27 -1.03 7.56
CA SER A 166 -0.23 -1.61 8.42
C SER A 166 -0.64 -1.61 9.89
N ASP A 167 -1.16 -0.48 10.39
CA ASP A 167 -1.52 -0.34 11.81
C ASP A 167 -2.65 -1.28 12.23
N GLN A 168 -3.63 -1.48 11.35
CA GLN A 168 -4.74 -2.42 11.60
C GLN A 168 -4.24 -3.87 11.50
N ILE A 169 -3.41 -4.15 10.51
CA ILE A 169 -2.84 -5.47 10.29
C ILE A 169 -1.94 -5.88 11.46
N GLU A 170 -1.05 -5.01 11.93
CA GLU A 170 -0.17 -5.26 13.08
C GLU A 170 -0.97 -5.48 14.37
N ALA A 171 -2.13 -4.84 14.52
CA ALA A 171 -2.99 -5.03 15.68
C ALA A 171 -3.68 -6.42 15.70
N TYR A 172 -3.83 -7.09 14.56
CA TYR A 172 -4.69 -8.27 14.41
C TYR A 172 -3.98 -9.52 13.86
N ALA A 173 -2.95 -9.36 13.04
CA ALA A 173 -2.18 -10.44 12.44
C ALA A 173 -0.89 -10.68 13.23
N GLN A 174 -0.62 -11.95 13.55
CA GLN A 174 0.50 -12.34 14.41
C GLN A 174 1.67 -12.94 13.62
N THR A 175 1.45 -13.22 12.34
CA THR A 175 2.38 -14.02 11.54
C THR A 175 2.48 -13.46 10.13
N SER A 176 3.71 -13.34 9.62
CA SER A 176 4.01 -13.00 8.23
C SER A 176 4.12 -14.26 7.36
N ILE A 177 3.94 -14.12 6.04
CA ILE A 177 4.10 -15.26 5.12
C ILE A 177 5.53 -15.83 5.18
N LYS A 178 6.55 -14.96 5.29
CA LYS A 178 7.96 -15.36 5.35
C LYS A 178 8.27 -16.34 6.50
N SER A 179 7.64 -16.18 7.67
CA SER A 179 7.90 -17.04 8.82
C SER A 179 7.32 -18.44 8.69
N LEU A 180 6.37 -18.68 7.77
CA LEU A 180 5.66 -19.96 7.66
C LEU A 180 6.57 -21.14 7.33
N ARG A 181 7.66 -20.91 6.60
CA ARG A 181 8.62 -21.98 6.23
C ARG A 181 9.34 -22.59 7.43
N GLU A 182 9.41 -21.86 8.54
CA GLU A 182 10.09 -22.30 9.77
C GLU A 182 9.10 -22.86 10.80
N MET A 183 7.80 -22.84 10.50
CA MET A 183 6.75 -23.30 11.41
C MET A 183 6.45 -24.78 11.26
N GLU A 184 6.06 -25.42 12.36
CA GLU A 184 5.70 -26.83 12.37
C GLU A 184 4.34 -27.08 11.69
N ASP A 185 4.19 -28.27 11.09
CA ASP A 185 2.92 -28.72 10.55
C ASP A 185 1.84 -28.70 11.64
N GLY A 186 0.66 -28.16 11.32
CA GLY A 186 -0.45 -28.09 12.25
C GLY A 186 -0.47 -26.86 13.16
N THR A 187 0.51 -25.96 13.06
CA THR A 187 0.52 -24.70 13.83
C THR A 187 -0.63 -23.79 13.40
N ASP A 188 -1.40 -23.27 14.37
CA ASP A 188 -2.46 -22.30 14.08
C ASP A 188 -1.86 -20.90 13.88
N VAL A 189 -2.32 -20.20 12.84
CA VAL A 189 -1.79 -18.89 12.41
C VAL A 189 -2.91 -17.91 12.10
N THR A 190 -2.61 -16.62 12.33
CA THR A 190 -3.46 -15.49 11.90
C THR A 190 -2.61 -14.57 11.01
N ILE A 191 -2.99 -14.44 9.74
CA ILE A 191 -2.22 -13.74 8.71
C ILE A 191 -3.12 -12.74 8.00
N ALA A 192 -2.60 -11.55 7.73
CA ALA A 192 -3.23 -10.60 6.82
C ALA A 192 -2.57 -10.66 5.45
N GLY A 193 -3.36 -10.49 4.39
CA GLY A 193 -2.84 -10.45 3.03
C GLY A 193 -3.92 -10.05 2.03
N MET A 194 -3.48 -9.84 0.79
CA MET A 194 -4.34 -9.58 -0.35
C MET A 194 -4.63 -10.88 -1.09
N ILE A 195 -5.88 -11.12 -1.45
CA ILE A 195 -6.29 -12.30 -2.21
C ILE A 195 -5.82 -12.16 -3.66
N GLY A 196 -5.00 -13.11 -4.11
CA GLY A 196 -4.54 -13.24 -5.48
C GLY A 196 -5.38 -14.24 -6.29
N ALA A 197 -4.70 -15.16 -6.99
CA ALA A 197 -5.35 -16.08 -7.92
C ALA A 197 -6.31 -17.07 -7.23
N ILE A 198 -7.58 -17.09 -7.64
CA ILE A 198 -8.62 -17.94 -7.07
C ILE A 198 -8.92 -19.13 -8.00
N LYS A 199 -8.94 -20.34 -7.46
CA LYS A 199 -9.34 -21.58 -8.15
C LYS A 199 -10.36 -22.35 -7.33
N LYS A 200 -11.62 -22.30 -7.77
CA LYS A 200 -12.74 -23.07 -7.21
C LYS A 200 -12.74 -24.48 -7.79
N ALA A 201 -13.09 -25.48 -6.97
CA ALA A 201 -13.16 -26.87 -7.37
C ALA A 201 -14.20 -27.63 -6.53
N GLN A 202 -14.42 -28.91 -6.84
CA GLN A 202 -15.28 -29.81 -6.08
C GLN A 202 -14.51 -31.03 -5.60
N THR A 203 -14.78 -31.47 -4.38
CA THR A 203 -14.26 -32.71 -3.82
C THR A 203 -15.05 -33.90 -4.37
N LYS A 204 -14.40 -35.06 -4.49
CA LYS A 204 -15.08 -36.31 -4.89
C LYS A 204 -16.10 -36.78 -3.83
N ASN A 205 -15.73 -36.61 -2.56
CA ASN A 205 -16.57 -36.95 -1.42
C ASN A 205 -17.04 -35.64 -0.75
N PRO A 206 -18.36 -35.41 -0.62
CA PRO A 206 -18.88 -34.29 0.13
C PRO A 206 -18.45 -34.32 1.60
N SER A 207 -18.43 -33.15 2.22
CA SER A 207 -18.31 -32.99 3.68
C SER A 207 -19.50 -33.63 4.41
N ARG A 208 -19.42 -33.71 5.73
CA ARG A 208 -20.50 -34.21 6.59
C ARG A 208 -21.81 -33.44 6.42
N ASN A 209 -21.73 -32.16 6.04
CA ASN A 209 -22.90 -31.30 5.82
C ASN A 209 -23.38 -31.29 4.36
N GLY A 210 -22.83 -32.15 3.49
CA GLY A 210 -23.19 -32.23 2.08
C GLY A 210 -22.48 -31.21 1.17
N ASN A 211 -21.66 -30.31 1.72
CA ASN A 211 -20.88 -29.35 0.94
C ASN A 211 -19.72 -30.06 0.22
N SER A 212 -19.58 -29.87 -1.08
CA SER A 212 -18.48 -30.45 -1.89
C SER A 212 -17.58 -29.41 -2.56
N ARG A 213 -18.02 -28.15 -2.65
CA ARG A 213 -17.25 -27.08 -3.29
C ARG A 213 -16.16 -26.60 -2.35
N TYR A 214 -14.94 -26.44 -2.83
CA TYR A 214 -13.83 -25.86 -2.06
C TYR A 214 -13.09 -24.85 -2.94
N VAL A 215 -12.21 -24.08 -2.33
CA VAL A 215 -11.42 -23.08 -3.05
C VAL A 215 -9.98 -23.12 -2.62
N ASN A 216 -9.11 -22.93 -3.60
CA ASN A 216 -7.73 -22.60 -3.36
C ASN A 216 -7.51 -21.17 -3.83
N PHE A 217 -6.83 -20.35 -3.04
CA PHE A 217 -6.48 -18.99 -3.43
C PHE A 217 -5.06 -18.66 -2.98
N ASP A 218 -4.44 -17.70 -3.65
CA ASP A 218 -3.15 -17.17 -3.20
C ASP A 218 -3.40 -16.01 -2.25
N LEU A 219 -2.59 -15.90 -1.21
CA LEU A 219 -2.56 -14.76 -0.30
C LEU A 219 -1.20 -14.10 -0.39
N GLU A 220 -1.16 -12.81 -0.67
CA GLU A 220 0.05 -12.00 -0.87
C GLU A 220 0.23 -11.01 0.28
N ASP A 221 1.44 -10.93 0.82
CA ASP A 221 1.91 -9.88 1.72
C ASP A 221 3.25 -9.31 1.20
N PRO A 222 3.80 -8.23 1.79
CA PRO A 222 5.08 -7.66 1.35
C PRO A 222 6.27 -8.64 1.39
N SER A 223 6.13 -9.76 2.10
CA SER A 223 7.16 -10.77 2.30
C SER A 223 7.06 -11.95 1.32
N GLY A 224 5.91 -12.14 0.66
CA GLY A 224 5.74 -13.14 -0.38
C GLY A 224 4.29 -13.56 -0.62
N VAL A 225 4.15 -14.73 -1.25
CA VAL A 225 2.85 -15.33 -1.58
C VAL A 225 2.76 -16.72 -0.95
N VAL A 226 1.61 -17.06 -0.37
CA VAL A 226 1.31 -18.40 0.14
C VAL A 226 0.02 -18.94 -0.44
N ARG A 227 -0.04 -20.26 -0.64
CA ARG A 227 -1.25 -20.93 -1.10
C ARG A 227 -2.17 -21.23 0.07
N CYS A 228 -3.41 -20.79 -0.03
CA CYS A 228 -4.48 -21.03 0.91
C CYS A 228 -5.50 -22.02 0.35
N ILE A 229 -6.01 -22.89 1.21
CA ILE A 229 -7.04 -23.89 0.90
C ILE A 229 -8.16 -23.73 1.90
N MET A 230 -9.38 -23.51 1.43
CA MET A 230 -10.58 -23.46 2.26
C MET A 230 -11.51 -24.61 1.85
N TRP A 231 -11.71 -25.54 2.77
CA TRP A 231 -12.50 -26.76 2.57
C TRP A 231 -14.01 -26.48 2.57
N PRO A 232 -14.86 -27.44 2.15
CA PRO A 232 -16.24 -27.12 1.78
C PRO A 232 -17.13 -26.48 2.83
N ASP A 233 -17.01 -26.85 4.10
CA ASP A 233 -17.83 -26.27 5.16
C ASP A 233 -17.44 -24.81 5.44
N ASP A 234 -16.14 -24.53 5.50
CA ASP A 234 -15.63 -23.17 5.65
C ASP A 234 -15.92 -22.34 4.40
N PHE A 235 -15.82 -22.93 3.20
CA PHE A 235 -16.10 -22.26 1.94
C PHE A 235 -17.60 -21.93 1.78
N ALA A 236 -18.50 -22.80 2.25
CA ALA A 236 -19.93 -22.51 2.28
C ALA A 236 -20.25 -21.29 3.16
N THR A 237 -19.45 -21.06 4.22
CA THR A 237 -19.67 -19.97 5.18
C THR A 237 -18.97 -18.67 4.79
N HIS A 238 -17.77 -18.76 4.21
CA HIS A 238 -16.90 -17.61 3.97
C HIS A 238 -16.62 -17.33 2.49
N GLY A 239 -17.05 -18.20 1.58
CA GLY A 239 -16.65 -18.17 0.18
C GLY A 239 -17.05 -16.93 -0.61
N GLU A 240 -18.06 -16.19 -0.17
CA GLU A 240 -18.47 -14.91 -0.79
C GLU A 240 -17.44 -13.80 -0.58
N LYS A 241 -16.65 -13.88 0.50
CA LYS A 241 -15.60 -12.91 0.82
C LYS A 241 -14.30 -13.13 0.04
N ILE A 242 -14.20 -14.23 -0.70
CA ILE A 242 -13.01 -14.59 -1.47
C ILE A 242 -13.13 -13.95 -2.85
N VAL A 243 -12.68 -12.70 -2.92
CA VAL A 243 -12.70 -11.84 -4.09
C VAL A 243 -11.26 -11.44 -4.41
N PRO A 244 -10.84 -11.41 -5.69
CA PRO A 244 -9.50 -10.93 -6.06
C PRO A 244 -9.26 -9.52 -5.53
N GLU A 245 -8.02 -9.24 -5.14
CA GLU A 245 -7.53 -7.93 -4.65
C GLU A 245 -8.13 -7.46 -3.31
N GLU A 246 -8.99 -8.28 -2.68
CA GLU A 246 -9.52 -7.97 -1.36
C GLU A 246 -8.45 -8.21 -0.28
N ILE A 247 -8.31 -7.24 0.65
CA ILE A 247 -7.44 -7.37 1.82
C ILE A 247 -8.22 -8.05 2.93
N VAL A 248 -7.70 -9.19 3.40
CA VAL A 248 -8.36 -10.03 4.39
C VAL A 248 -7.41 -10.44 5.51
N ILE A 249 -7.99 -10.77 6.65
CA ILE A 249 -7.32 -11.50 7.72
C ILE A 249 -7.87 -12.92 7.75
N ILE A 250 -6.98 -13.89 7.60
CA ILE A 250 -7.30 -15.31 7.66
C ILE A 250 -6.85 -15.89 8.99
N LYS A 251 -7.66 -16.82 9.52
CA LYS A 251 -7.22 -17.79 10.51
C LYS A 251 -7.19 -19.16 9.88
N GLY A 252 -6.16 -19.92 10.22
CA GLY A 252 -5.96 -21.23 9.64
C GLY A 252 -4.83 -21.97 10.31
N ARG A 253 -4.44 -23.05 9.65
CA ARG A 253 -3.42 -23.99 10.11
C ARG A 253 -2.37 -24.19 9.04
N VAL A 254 -1.12 -24.17 9.43
CA VAL A 254 0.01 -24.49 8.54
C VAL A 254 -0.08 -25.95 8.12
N ASP A 255 0.00 -26.20 6.82
CA ASP A 255 0.16 -27.51 6.21
C ASP A 255 1.56 -27.58 5.56
N ALA A 256 2.52 -28.08 6.33
CA ALA A 256 3.94 -28.15 5.97
C ALA A 256 4.34 -29.54 5.44
N ARG A 257 3.37 -30.34 4.98
CA ARG A 257 3.63 -31.67 4.38
C ARG A 257 4.34 -31.58 3.02
N SER A 258 4.26 -30.43 2.37
CA SER A 258 4.93 -30.13 1.10
C SER A 258 6.18 -29.27 1.33
N ARG A 259 7.05 -29.19 0.31
CA ARG A 259 8.27 -28.36 0.36
C ARG A 259 7.96 -26.88 0.60
N GLU A 260 6.89 -26.37 0.01
CA GLU A 260 6.34 -25.05 0.31
C GLU A 260 5.09 -25.23 1.19
N PRO A 261 5.02 -24.56 2.35
CA PRO A 261 3.88 -24.69 3.25
C PRO A 261 2.63 -24.07 2.60
N ASN A 262 1.49 -24.71 2.82
CA ASN A 262 0.18 -24.15 2.51
C ASN A 262 -0.53 -23.75 3.81
N ILE A 263 -1.64 -23.03 3.70
CA ILE A 263 -2.52 -22.74 4.84
C ILE A 263 -3.89 -23.35 4.59
N ILE A 264 -4.35 -24.17 5.54
CA ILE A 264 -5.74 -24.60 5.59
C ILE A 264 -6.52 -23.53 6.35
N VAL A 265 -7.33 -22.76 5.63
CA VAL A 265 -8.08 -21.62 6.14
C VAL A 265 -9.41 -22.10 6.70
N ASN A 266 -9.66 -21.78 7.97
CA ASN A 266 -10.92 -22.09 8.65
C ASN A 266 -11.80 -20.86 8.87
N ARG A 267 -11.22 -19.65 8.91
CA ARG A 267 -11.98 -18.40 8.99
C ARG A 267 -11.33 -17.30 8.16
N LEU A 268 -12.18 -16.44 7.62
CA LEU A 268 -11.78 -15.26 6.86
C LEU A 268 -12.62 -14.06 7.30
N TYR A 269 -11.92 -12.98 7.61
CA TYR A 269 -12.45 -11.69 8.03
C TYR A 269 -12.04 -10.63 7.02
N THR A 270 -12.98 -9.77 6.63
CA THR A 270 -12.62 -8.47 6.05
C THR A 270 -11.95 -7.61 7.13
N LEU A 271 -11.25 -6.54 6.76
CA LEU A 271 -10.65 -5.63 7.75
C LEU A 271 -11.69 -5.09 8.75
N GLU A 272 -12.87 -4.72 8.27
CA GLU A 272 -13.98 -4.25 9.13
C GLU A 272 -14.45 -5.35 10.11
N GLN A 273 -14.57 -6.59 9.65
CA GLN A 273 -14.97 -7.70 10.51
C GLN A 273 -13.88 -8.06 11.51
N ALA A 274 -12.62 -8.00 11.10
CA ALA A 274 -11.48 -8.26 11.97
C ALA A 274 -11.41 -7.22 13.09
N GLU A 275 -11.66 -5.95 12.77
CA GLU A 275 -11.76 -4.89 13.75
C GLU A 275 -12.87 -5.18 14.79
N LYS A 276 -14.06 -5.55 14.34
CA LYS A 276 -15.17 -5.89 15.23
C LYS A 276 -14.88 -7.12 16.12
N GLU A 277 -14.24 -8.14 15.56
CA GLU A 277 -14.01 -9.43 16.22
C GLU A 277 -12.82 -9.37 17.20
N PHE A 278 -11.73 -8.71 16.80
CA PHE A 278 -10.47 -8.73 17.53
C PHE A 278 -10.29 -7.56 18.48
N THR A 279 -11.01 -6.45 18.31
CA THR A 279 -10.96 -5.32 19.25
C THR A 279 -11.56 -5.74 20.60
N LYS A 280 -10.73 -5.75 21.65
CA LYS A 280 -11.14 -6.08 23.01
C LYS A 280 -11.36 -4.86 23.87
N GLN A 281 -10.63 -3.78 23.61
CA GLN A 281 -10.66 -2.58 24.43
C GLN A 281 -10.62 -1.33 23.57
N ILE A 282 -11.40 -0.32 23.95
CA ILE A 282 -11.41 1.00 23.32
C ILE A 282 -10.98 2.01 24.38
N PHE A 283 -9.92 2.76 24.07
CA PHE A 283 -9.47 3.88 24.88
C PHE A 283 -10.14 5.15 24.37
N VAL A 284 -10.71 5.91 25.28
CA VAL A 284 -11.36 7.19 25.03
C VAL A 284 -10.63 8.24 25.87
N LYS A 285 -10.02 9.21 25.23
CA LYS A 285 -9.14 10.18 25.88
C LYS A 285 -9.82 11.53 25.99
N PHE A 286 -9.93 12.04 27.23
CA PHE A 286 -10.30 13.41 27.52
C PHE A 286 -9.07 14.17 28.01
N VAL A 287 -8.96 15.43 27.60
CA VAL A 287 -7.86 16.33 27.93
C VAL A 287 -8.46 17.55 28.62
N ALA A 288 -8.02 17.82 29.84
CA ALA A 288 -8.46 18.98 30.62
C ALA A 288 -8.13 20.28 29.88
N GLY A 289 -9.10 21.19 29.80
CA GLY A 289 -8.97 22.46 29.08
C GLY A 289 -9.22 22.37 27.57
N PHE A 290 -9.33 21.16 26.99
CA PHE A 290 -9.70 20.97 25.60
C PHE A 290 -11.11 20.36 25.48
N HIS A 291 -11.42 19.36 26.30
CA HIS A 291 -12.73 18.70 26.31
C HIS A 291 -13.57 19.18 27.48
N THR A 292 -14.85 19.44 27.20
CA THR A 292 -15.87 19.90 28.15
C THR A 292 -16.68 18.75 28.73
N GLU A 293 -17.51 19.06 29.74
CA GLU A 293 -18.48 18.08 30.27
C GLU A 293 -19.52 17.69 29.21
N GLU A 294 -19.87 18.59 28.29
CA GLU A 294 -20.78 18.32 27.18
C GLU A 294 -20.18 17.28 26.21
N ASP A 295 -18.89 17.40 25.89
CA ASP A 295 -18.18 16.40 25.07
C ASP A 295 -18.20 15.02 25.73
N MET A 296 -18.00 14.96 27.04
CA MET A 296 -18.09 13.71 27.80
C MET A 296 -19.50 13.09 27.75
N ARG A 297 -20.55 13.92 27.83
CA ARG A 297 -21.95 13.46 27.68
C ARG A 297 -22.22 12.97 26.26
N ASN A 298 -21.78 13.71 25.25
CA ASN A 298 -21.93 13.33 23.85
C ASN A 298 -21.24 11.98 23.57
N VAL A 299 -20.01 11.78 24.06
CA VAL A 299 -19.32 10.49 23.94
C VAL A 299 -20.08 9.37 24.65
N ARG A 300 -20.63 9.62 25.84
CA ARG A 300 -21.44 8.62 26.55
C ARG A 300 -22.66 8.20 25.72
N ASP A 301 -23.35 9.16 25.11
CA ASP A 301 -24.53 8.92 24.29
C ASP A 301 -24.17 8.15 23.02
N VAL A 302 -23.07 8.52 22.36
CA VAL A 302 -22.46 7.75 21.25
C VAL A 302 -22.21 6.31 21.67
N LEU A 303 -21.43 6.08 22.75
CA LEU A 303 -21.09 4.73 23.21
C LEU A 303 -22.34 3.89 23.54
N SER A 304 -23.41 4.50 24.06
CA SER A 304 -24.64 3.80 24.39
C SER A 304 -25.42 3.27 23.17
N ARG A 305 -25.25 3.91 22.00
CA ARG A 305 -25.91 3.51 20.74
C ARG A 305 -25.28 2.29 20.08
N PHE A 306 -24.05 1.94 20.44
CA PHE A 306 -23.29 0.85 19.80
C PHE A 306 -22.92 -0.26 20.80
N PRO A 307 -23.89 -0.97 21.42
CA PRO A 307 -23.58 -2.04 22.37
C PRO A 307 -22.80 -3.19 21.71
N GLY A 308 -21.83 -3.77 22.43
CA GLY A 308 -21.01 -4.87 21.91
C GLY A 308 -20.14 -5.55 22.96
N ASN A 309 -18.98 -6.07 22.54
CA ASN A 309 -18.13 -6.93 23.37
C ASN A 309 -16.81 -6.29 23.80
N SER A 310 -16.45 -5.12 23.25
CA SER A 310 -15.20 -4.43 23.54
C SER A 310 -15.38 -3.53 24.77
N THR A 311 -14.52 -3.64 25.77
CA THR A 311 -14.58 -2.79 26.98
C THR A 311 -14.12 -1.38 26.68
N VAL A 312 -14.69 -0.39 27.38
CA VAL A 312 -14.27 1.01 27.22
C VAL A 312 -13.45 1.45 28.42
N THR A 313 -12.31 2.09 28.16
CA THR A 313 -11.44 2.68 29.17
C THR A 313 -11.25 4.15 28.88
N VAL A 314 -11.61 4.97 29.87
CA VAL A 314 -11.48 6.42 29.77
C VAL A 314 -10.11 6.83 30.29
N VAL A 315 -9.38 7.59 29.50
CA VAL A 315 -8.10 8.19 29.84
C VAL A 315 -8.33 9.68 30.06
N VAL A 316 -8.09 10.18 31.26
CA VAL A 316 -8.17 11.61 31.54
C VAL A 316 -6.76 12.15 31.68
N GLU A 317 -6.38 13.04 30.77
CA GLU A 317 -5.15 13.82 30.87
C GLU A 317 -5.44 15.17 31.51
N THR A 318 -4.78 15.43 32.64
CA THR A 318 -4.79 16.74 33.27
C THR A 318 -3.37 17.29 33.37
N ASN A 319 -3.23 18.58 33.10
CA ASN A 319 -2.02 19.33 33.43
C ASN A 319 -2.15 19.73 34.90
N ARG A 320 -1.19 19.36 35.75
CA ARG A 320 -1.19 19.90 37.12
C ARG A 320 -0.89 21.41 37.07
N PRO A 321 -1.72 22.27 37.68
CA PRO A 321 -1.41 23.69 37.80
C PRO A 321 -0.39 24.02 38.92
N GLU A 322 0.27 23.04 39.53
CA GLU A 322 1.09 23.24 40.73
C GLU A 322 2.50 23.84 40.47
N HIS A 323 2.78 24.35 39.26
CA HIS A 323 4.02 25.06 38.94
C HIS A 323 3.82 26.53 38.53
N LEU A 324 2.80 27.19 39.06
CA LEU A 324 2.77 28.65 39.08
C LEU A 324 3.25 29.14 40.44
N ASN A 325 4.57 29.33 40.58
CA ASN A 325 5.09 30.21 41.61
C ASN A 325 4.55 31.62 41.34
N GLY A 326 4.23 32.39 42.37
CA GLY A 326 3.57 33.71 42.32
C GLY A 326 4.33 34.84 41.60
N ASN A 327 5.21 34.50 40.65
CA ASN A 327 5.98 35.42 39.80
C ASN A 327 5.98 35.06 38.30
N GLY A 328 5.27 34.01 37.86
CA GLY A 328 4.97 33.81 36.43
C GLY A 328 6.07 33.21 35.53
N ASP A 329 7.13 32.62 36.09
CA ASP A 329 8.15 31.90 35.30
C ASP A 329 7.99 30.37 35.41
N GLU A 330 8.07 29.68 34.26
CA GLU A 330 7.96 28.21 34.14
C GLU A 330 9.19 27.49 34.71
N GLU A 331 9.03 26.78 35.83
CA GLU A 331 10.02 25.81 36.32
C GLU A 331 9.79 24.43 35.69
N ASN A 332 10.83 23.97 34.96
CA ASN A 332 11.00 22.66 34.35
C ASN A 332 10.36 21.49 35.15
N GLY A 333 9.22 20.96 34.67
CA GLY A 333 8.59 19.77 35.24
C GLY A 333 7.30 19.38 34.51
N ASN A 334 7.40 18.45 33.57
CA ASN A 334 6.34 17.98 32.67
C ASN A 334 5.26 17.15 33.42
N GLY A 335 4.48 17.79 34.29
CA GLY A 335 3.46 17.16 35.15
C GLY A 335 2.16 16.80 34.41
N ARG A 336 2.24 15.94 33.39
CA ARG A 336 1.04 15.31 32.80
C ARG A 336 0.60 14.16 33.70
N VAL A 337 -0.60 14.25 34.27
CA VAL A 337 -1.21 13.14 35.01
C VAL A 337 -2.22 12.47 34.10
N GLN A 338 -2.04 11.16 33.92
CA GLN A 338 -2.99 10.28 33.22
C GLN A 338 -3.75 9.46 34.25
N GLY A 339 -5.08 9.65 34.31
CA GLY A 339 -5.99 8.79 35.05
C GLY A 339 -6.65 7.78 34.11
N LEU A 340 -6.62 6.50 34.45
CA LEU A 340 -7.36 5.44 33.76
C LEU A 340 -8.61 5.09 34.55
N LEU A 341 -9.76 5.22 33.91
CA LEU A 341 -11.07 4.93 34.46
C LEU A 341 -11.71 3.82 33.62
N SER A 342 -11.73 2.61 34.14
CA SER A 342 -12.53 1.53 33.56
C SER A 342 -14.00 1.85 33.74
N CYS A 343 -14.76 1.83 32.65
CA CYS A 343 -16.21 2.04 32.72
C CYS A 343 -16.94 0.75 32.34
N ASN A 344 -18.18 0.61 32.81
CA ASN A 344 -18.99 -0.60 32.59
C ASN A 344 -19.59 -0.68 31.17
N TYR A 345 -19.15 0.18 30.24
CA TYR A 345 -19.60 0.16 28.86
C TYR A 345 -18.89 -0.95 28.08
N LYS A 346 -19.69 -1.68 27.31
CA LYS A 346 -19.19 -2.59 26.28
C LYS A 346 -19.80 -2.19 24.94
N VAL A 347 -18.94 -1.98 23.96
CA VAL A 347 -19.33 -1.43 22.66
C VAL A 347 -18.84 -2.29 21.51
N SER A 348 -19.49 -2.16 20.36
CA SER A 348 -19.07 -2.81 19.12
C SER A 348 -18.08 -1.91 18.40
N ALA A 349 -16.88 -2.42 18.11
CA ALA A 349 -15.92 -1.74 17.27
C ALA A 349 -16.40 -1.75 15.81
N ASN A 350 -16.97 -0.64 15.32
CA ASN A 350 -17.38 -0.46 13.93
C ASN A 350 -16.98 0.92 13.41
N THR A 351 -17.08 1.09 12.09
CA THR A 351 -16.71 2.32 11.38
C THR A 351 -17.56 3.52 11.82
N GLU A 352 -18.85 3.31 12.05
CA GLU A 352 -19.78 4.36 12.49
C GLU A 352 -19.40 4.93 13.87
N LEU A 353 -19.11 4.06 14.85
CA LEU A 353 -18.64 4.47 16.17
C LEU A 353 -17.36 5.29 16.08
N LYS A 354 -16.40 4.88 15.25
CA LYS A 354 -15.16 5.64 15.02
C LYS A 354 -15.42 7.04 14.46
N GLN A 355 -16.31 7.15 13.48
CA GLN A 355 -16.63 8.44 12.85
C GLN A 355 -17.29 9.40 13.85
N GLU A 356 -18.21 8.90 14.66
CA GLU A 356 -18.85 9.72 15.71
C GLU A 356 -17.85 10.12 16.80
N LEU A 357 -17.00 9.20 17.27
CA LEU A 357 -15.95 9.52 18.25
C LEU A 357 -14.93 10.51 17.68
N ARG A 358 -14.53 10.38 16.42
CA ARG A 358 -13.61 11.31 15.75
C ARG A 358 -14.19 12.71 15.65
N THR A 359 -15.49 12.84 15.44
CA THR A 359 -16.17 14.13 15.37
C THR A 359 -16.12 14.89 16.70
N ILE A 360 -16.15 14.16 17.82
CA ILE A 360 -16.16 14.77 19.16
C ILE A 360 -14.74 14.94 19.74
N LEU A 361 -13.91 13.91 19.62
CA LEU A 361 -12.61 13.82 20.32
C LEU A 361 -11.41 14.07 19.40
N GLY A 362 -11.63 14.16 18.09
CA GLY A 362 -10.56 14.15 17.10
C GLY A 362 -9.89 12.78 16.96
N GLU A 363 -8.94 12.69 16.03
CA GLU A 363 -8.28 11.44 15.65
C GLU A 363 -7.37 10.86 16.74
N ALA A 364 -6.73 11.72 17.54
CA ALA A 364 -5.90 11.31 18.68
C ALA A 364 -6.71 11.03 19.96
N GLY A 365 -8.02 11.27 19.92
CA GLY A 365 -8.92 11.20 21.07
C GLY A 365 -9.41 9.80 21.42
N PHE A 366 -9.14 8.80 20.59
CA PHE A 366 -9.52 7.41 20.88
C PHE A 366 -8.57 6.40 20.23
N ARG A 367 -8.56 5.18 20.75
CA ARG A 367 -7.77 4.08 20.18
C ARG A 367 -8.47 2.74 20.36
N PHE A 368 -8.54 1.96 19.29
CA PHE A 368 -9.10 0.61 19.31
C PHE A 368 -7.95 -0.36 19.48
N GLN A 369 -8.01 -1.21 20.49
CA GLN A 369 -6.94 -2.15 20.82
C GLN A 369 -7.42 -3.59 20.67
N GLY A 370 -6.72 -4.34 19.83
CA GLY A 370 -6.87 -5.78 19.67
C GLY A 370 -6.31 -6.56 20.87
N SER A 371 -6.69 -7.84 20.98
CA SER A 371 -6.02 -8.77 21.90
C SER A 371 -4.62 -9.10 21.40
N VAL A 372 -3.62 -8.26 21.70
CA VAL A 372 -2.23 -8.71 21.68
C VAL A 372 -2.00 -9.44 23.01
N ASN A 373 -2.29 -10.75 23.03
CA ASN A 373 -1.92 -11.62 24.14
C ASN A 373 -1.40 -12.93 23.55
N GLY A 374 -0.10 -13.16 23.78
CA GLY A 374 0.69 -14.29 23.32
C GLY A 374 2.13 -13.85 23.16
#